data_AF-A0A0D7P0Z0-F1
#
_entry.id   AF-A0A0D7P0Z0-F1
#
_cell.length_a   1.000
_cell.length_b   1.000
_cell.length_c   1.000
_cell.angle_alpha   90.00
_cell.angle_beta   90.00
_cell.angle_gamma   90.00
#
_symmetry.space_group_name_H-M   'P 1'
#
loop_
_entity.id
_entity.type
_entity.pdbx_description
1 polymer ?
#
loop_
_entity_poly.entity_id
_entity_poly.type
_entity_poly.pdbx_seq_one_letter_code
_entity_poly.pdbx_strand_id
1 'polypeptide(L)'
;MTSQSGASAPLEKLPLETYVPPAKPSLIGLSRAEIADRLGEIGVAPSQRKMRSQQLWHWMYFRGAENFAEMTSISKDMRAELEQHFTVDRPEVVAEQISNDGTRKWLLRLPSGDKLERPHEVECVYIPETDRGTLCVSSQVGCTLNCSFCHTGTQRLVRNLTAGEIVGQVMVARDRLNDWADREDGTRRVTNVVMMGMGEPLYNFDAVRDALLIVADNEGIGISRRRITLSTSGVVPNIKRTGEEIGVMLAISLHAVRDELRNELVPLNRKYPIAELLQACRDYPGASNARRITFEYVMLKGVNDSLDDAKLLVKMLKGIHAKINLIPFNPWPGTAYECSDWDQIEKFSEYIFNAGYSSPVRTPRGRDILAACGQLKSETEKLSVRERQALRAMAMTD
;
A
#
# COMPACT_ATOMS: atom_id res chain seq x y z
N MET A 1 37.48 33.88 -2.37
CA MET A 1 36.48 33.04 -3.07
C MET A 1 36.02 31.99 -2.09
N THR A 2 34.98 32.28 -1.32
CA THR A 2 34.37 31.38 -0.35
C THR A 2 33.56 30.33 -1.09
N SER A 3 33.99 29.07 -0.99
CA SER A 3 33.28 27.91 -1.53
C SER A 3 31.93 27.80 -0.85
N GLN A 4 30.85 27.99 -1.61
CA GLN A 4 29.52 27.59 -1.19
C GLN A 4 29.53 26.07 -1.02
N SER A 5 29.46 25.61 0.23
CA SER A 5 29.12 24.25 0.57
C SER A 5 27.74 23.96 -0.02
N GLY A 6 27.68 23.12 -1.06
CA GLY A 6 26.41 22.64 -1.60
C GLY A 6 25.66 21.91 -0.50
N ALA A 7 24.56 22.49 -0.01
CA ALA A 7 23.64 21.78 0.86
C ALA A 7 23.13 20.54 0.10
N SER A 8 23.40 19.34 0.64
CA SER A 8 22.84 18.12 0.08
C SER A 8 21.32 18.20 0.11
N ALA A 9 20.67 17.83 -0.99
CA ALA A 9 19.22 17.76 -1.04
C ALA A 9 18.70 16.85 0.08
N PRO A 10 17.55 17.17 0.71
CA PRO A 10 17.01 16.37 1.79
C PRO A 10 16.74 14.93 1.32
N LEU A 11 17.13 13.95 2.16
CA LEU A 11 16.95 12.52 1.88
C LEU A 11 15.47 12.13 1.74
N GLU A 12 14.60 12.85 2.44
CA GLU A 12 13.16 12.66 2.52
C GLU A 12 12.45 13.88 1.96
N LYS A 13 11.36 13.67 1.22
CA LYS A 13 10.48 14.76 0.79
C LYS A 13 9.61 15.18 1.97
N LEU A 14 9.49 16.49 2.18
CA LEU A 14 8.49 17.04 3.09
C LEU A 14 7.13 17.10 2.38
N PRO A 15 6.01 16.89 3.10
CA PRO A 15 4.69 17.06 2.51
C PRO A 15 4.51 18.52 2.11
N LEU A 16 3.99 18.74 0.89
CA LEU A 16 3.66 20.07 0.38
C LEU A 16 2.41 20.64 1.05
N GLU A 17 1.52 19.77 1.51
CA GLU A 17 0.21 20.12 2.01
C GLU A 17 -0.15 19.34 3.27
N THR A 18 -1.02 19.91 4.10
CA THR A 18 -1.63 19.25 5.25
C THR A 18 -3.03 18.79 4.90
N TYR A 19 -3.50 17.73 5.57
CA TYR A 19 -4.87 17.26 5.37
C TYR A 19 -5.89 18.30 5.86
N VAL A 20 -6.85 18.64 5.01
CA VAL A 20 -8.02 19.46 5.36
C VAL A 20 -9.25 18.56 5.41
N PRO A 21 -9.90 18.42 6.58
CA PRO A 21 -11.06 17.55 6.70
C PRO A 21 -12.24 18.06 5.88
N PRO A 22 -13.09 17.16 5.35
CA PRO A 22 -14.35 17.54 4.71
C PRO A 22 -15.28 18.29 5.68
N ALA A 23 -16.20 19.09 5.12
CA ALA A 23 -17.16 19.89 5.89
C ALA A 23 -17.96 19.06 6.91
N LYS A 24 -18.33 17.83 6.53
CA LYS A 24 -18.82 16.81 7.47
C LYS A 24 -17.68 15.83 7.73
N PRO A 25 -17.22 15.64 8.98
CA PRO A 25 -16.20 14.64 9.29
C PRO A 25 -16.68 13.22 8.93
N SER A 26 -15.78 12.41 8.38
CA SER A 26 -16.08 11.02 8.06
C SER A 26 -16.03 10.13 9.32
N LEU A 27 -16.96 9.18 9.42
CA LEU A 27 -16.88 8.10 10.40
C LEU A 27 -16.01 6.93 9.93
N ILE A 28 -15.68 6.88 8.63
CA ILE A 28 -14.78 5.88 8.07
C ILE A 28 -13.35 6.16 8.53
N GLY A 29 -12.64 5.12 8.96
CA GLY A 29 -11.29 5.23 9.51
C GLY A 29 -11.23 5.47 11.02
N LEU A 30 -12.35 5.71 11.69
CA LEU A 30 -12.40 5.85 13.14
C LEU A 30 -12.54 4.49 13.84
N SER A 31 -11.89 4.35 15.00
CA SER A 31 -12.13 3.26 15.93
C SER A 31 -13.54 3.32 16.55
N ARG A 32 -14.02 2.22 17.11
CA ARG A 32 -15.33 2.21 17.80
C ARG A 32 -15.41 3.20 18.97
N ALA A 33 -14.28 3.45 19.63
CA ALA A 33 -14.18 4.44 20.71
C ALA A 33 -14.35 5.85 20.14
N GLU A 34 -13.61 6.19 19.08
CA GLU A 34 -13.74 7.49 18.42
C GLU A 34 -15.13 7.70 17.82
N ILE A 35 -15.75 6.66 17.23
CA ILE A 35 -17.16 6.72 16.79
C ILE A 35 -18.07 7.02 17.99
N ALA A 36 -17.86 6.36 19.14
CA ALA A 36 -18.65 6.63 20.34
C ALA A 36 -18.50 8.07 20.83
N ASP A 37 -17.30 8.63 20.74
CA ASP A 37 -17.03 10.03 21.11
C ASP A 37 -17.72 11.01 20.15
N ARG A 38 -17.63 10.77 18.83
CA ARG A 38 -18.37 11.55 17.81
C ARG A 38 -19.87 11.53 18.01
N LEU A 39 -20.44 10.36 18.35
CA LEU A 39 -21.85 10.28 18.72
C LEU A 39 -22.17 11.13 19.96
N GLY A 40 -21.25 11.23 20.91
CA GLY A 40 -21.40 12.08 22.08
C GLY A 40 -21.45 13.58 21.75
N GLU A 41 -20.67 14.03 20.77
CA GLU A 41 -20.62 15.42 20.31
C GLU A 41 -21.97 15.90 19.75
N ILE A 42 -22.75 14.99 19.15
CA ILE A 42 -24.10 15.28 18.60
C ILE A 42 -25.22 14.93 19.60
N GLY A 43 -24.91 14.73 20.88
CA GLY A 43 -25.91 14.58 21.93
C GLY A 43 -26.44 13.16 22.15
N VAL A 44 -25.84 12.11 21.56
CA VAL A 44 -26.24 10.73 21.85
C VAL A 44 -25.92 10.38 23.31
N ALA A 45 -26.91 9.85 24.03
CA ALA A 45 -26.77 9.50 25.45
C ALA A 45 -25.67 8.44 25.67
N PRO A 46 -24.83 8.56 26.73
CA PRO A 46 -23.73 7.62 27.01
C PRO A 46 -24.15 6.14 27.01
N SER A 47 -25.35 5.84 27.53
CA SER A 47 -25.91 4.48 27.58
C SER A 47 -26.16 3.85 26.20
N GLN A 48 -26.30 4.66 25.15
CA GLN A 48 -26.57 4.20 23.79
C GLN A 48 -25.32 4.13 22.91
N ARG A 49 -24.26 4.90 23.22
CA ARG A 49 -23.08 5.08 22.35
C ARG A 49 -22.42 3.75 21.96
N LYS A 50 -22.18 2.85 22.91
CA LYS A 50 -21.56 1.55 22.64
C LYS A 50 -22.36 0.72 21.62
N MET A 51 -23.68 0.65 21.79
CA MET A 51 -24.57 -0.07 20.89
C MET A 51 -24.59 0.58 19.51
N ARG A 52 -24.74 1.91 19.44
CA ARG A 52 -24.79 2.66 18.18
C ARG A 52 -23.47 2.58 17.41
N SER A 53 -22.32 2.70 18.08
CA SER A 53 -21.01 2.50 17.45
C SER A 53 -20.89 1.11 16.82
N GLN A 54 -21.41 0.07 17.48
CA GLN A 54 -21.40 -1.28 16.91
C GLN A 54 -22.34 -1.43 15.70
N GLN A 55 -23.51 -0.81 15.74
CA GLN A 55 -24.42 -0.81 14.59
C GLN A 55 -23.78 -0.08 13.40
N LEU A 56 -23.21 1.09 13.62
CA LEU A 56 -22.49 1.85 12.58
C LEU A 56 -21.32 1.05 12.02
N TRP A 57 -20.50 0.44 12.88
CA TRP A 57 -19.38 -0.41 12.47
C TRP A 57 -19.83 -1.54 11.54
N HIS A 58 -20.88 -2.26 11.92
CA HIS A 58 -21.44 -3.34 11.12
C HIS A 58 -21.95 -2.85 9.76
N TRP A 59 -22.69 -1.76 9.72
CA TRP A 59 -23.19 -1.20 8.46
C TRP A 59 -22.07 -0.72 7.54
N MET A 60 -21.07 -0.02 8.08
CA MET A 60 -19.96 0.48 7.29
C MET A 60 -19.06 -0.65 6.77
N TYR A 61 -18.62 -1.55 7.64
CA TYR A 61 -17.49 -2.44 7.33
C TYR A 61 -17.87 -3.90 7.03
N PHE A 62 -19.07 -4.34 7.44
CA PHE A 62 -19.57 -5.68 7.11
C PHE A 62 -20.58 -5.63 5.96
N ARG A 63 -21.58 -4.75 6.03
CA ARG A 63 -22.61 -4.58 4.99
C ARG A 63 -22.16 -3.71 3.83
N GLY A 64 -21.26 -2.75 4.07
CA GLY A 64 -20.80 -1.84 3.03
C GLY A 64 -21.82 -0.75 2.68
N ALA A 65 -22.60 -0.26 3.65
CA ALA A 65 -23.58 0.79 3.42
C ALA A 65 -22.94 2.08 2.87
N GLU A 66 -23.53 2.65 1.82
CA GLU A 66 -23.01 3.84 1.13
C GLU A 66 -23.53 5.15 1.73
N ASN A 67 -24.60 5.08 2.52
CA ASN A 67 -25.21 6.24 3.18
C ASN A 67 -25.88 5.82 4.50
N PHE A 68 -26.22 6.79 5.35
CA PHE A 68 -26.88 6.50 6.62
C PHE A 68 -28.29 5.93 6.42
N ALA A 69 -29.01 6.28 5.34
CA ALA A 69 -30.39 5.85 5.10
C ALA A 69 -30.55 4.33 5.02
N GLU A 70 -29.54 3.63 4.50
CA GLU A 70 -29.48 2.16 4.41
C GLU A 70 -29.41 1.47 5.77
N MET A 71 -29.02 2.18 6.83
CA MET A 71 -28.78 1.61 8.15
C MET A 71 -30.08 1.34 8.91
N THR A 72 -30.84 0.34 8.46
CA THR A 72 -32.22 0.06 8.91
C THR A 72 -32.34 -0.28 10.40
N SER A 73 -31.26 -0.75 11.03
CA SER A 73 -31.22 -1.04 12.48
C SER A 73 -31.09 0.21 13.37
N ILE A 74 -30.90 1.39 12.77
CA ILE A 74 -30.82 2.69 13.44
C ILE A 74 -32.16 3.42 13.23
N SER A 75 -32.65 4.18 14.21
CA SER A 75 -33.94 4.88 14.05
C SER A 75 -33.86 5.94 12.94
N LYS A 76 -34.99 6.24 12.30
CA LYS A 76 -35.06 7.24 11.23
C LYS A 76 -34.53 8.61 11.67
N ASP A 77 -34.90 9.05 12.88
CA ASP A 77 -34.45 10.33 13.42
C ASP A 77 -32.94 10.35 13.63
N MET A 78 -32.37 9.27 14.18
CA MET A 78 -30.92 9.17 14.38
C MET A 78 -30.16 9.14 13.04
N ARG A 79 -30.70 8.48 12.01
CA ARG A 79 -30.10 8.54 10.66
C ARG A 79 -30.08 9.96 10.11
N ALA A 80 -31.13 10.74 10.36
CA ALA A 80 -31.18 12.14 9.93
C ALA A 80 -30.16 13.00 10.69
N GLU A 81 -29.99 12.80 12.00
CA GLU A 81 -28.95 13.46 12.80
C GLU A 81 -27.54 13.11 12.30
N LEU A 82 -27.28 11.82 12.04
CA LEU A 82 -26.00 11.37 11.50
C LEU A 82 -25.69 12.02 10.15
N GLU A 83 -26.68 12.07 9.26
CA GLU A 83 -26.55 12.70 7.94
C GLU A 83 -26.29 14.20 8.03
N GLN A 84 -26.78 14.90 9.06
CA GLN A 84 -26.49 16.32 9.25
C GLN A 84 -25.05 16.57 9.67
N HIS A 85 -24.48 15.69 10.50
CA HIS A 85 -23.21 15.94 11.19
C HIS A 85 -22.01 15.18 10.62
N PHE A 86 -22.23 14.05 9.94
CA PHE A 86 -21.16 13.15 9.52
C PHE A 86 -21.31 12.73 8.07
N THR A 87 -20.27 12.08 7.55
CA THR A 87 -20.32 11.37 6.27
C THR A 87 -19.76 9.95 6.40
N VAL A 88 -20.17 9.07 5.49
CA VAL A 88 -19.55 7.76 5.24
C VAL A 88 -19.04 7.65 3.80
N ASP A 89 -18.86 8.79 3.13
CA ASP A 89 -18.36 8.89 1.77
C ASP A 89 -16.99 8.22 1.62
N ARG A 90 -16.81 7.63 0.44
CA ARG A 90 -15.60 6.92 0.03
C ARG A 90 -14.93 7.71 -1.09
N PRO A 91 -13.67 7.40 -1.43
CA PRO A 91 -13.04 7.96 -2.62
C PRO A 91 -13.86 7.70 -3.89
N GLU A 92 -13.97 8.70 -4.77
CA GLU A 92 -14.66 8.60 -6.05
C GLU A 92 -13.75 7.89 -7.06
N VAL A 93 -14.27 6.91 -7.82
CA VAL A 93 -13.53 6.31 -8.93
C VAL A 93 -13.60 7.24 -10.14
N VAL A 94 -12.49 7.89 -10.45
CA VAL A 94 -12.37 8.81 -11.60
C VAL A 94 -12.11 8.05 -12.90
N ALA A 95 -11.33 6.98 -12.81
CA ALA A 95 -11.00 6.12 -13.93
C ALA A 95 -10.83 4.67 -13.49
N GLU A 96 -11.23 3.74 -14.36
CA GLU A 96 -10.97 2.31 -14.23
C GLU A 96 -10.24 1.81 -15.48
N GLN A 97 -9.22 0.99 -15.28
CA GLN A 97 -8.51 0.27 -16.33
C GLN A 97 -8.49 -1.22 -15.98
N ILE A 98 -8.73 -2.06 -16.98
CA ILE A 98 -8.72 -3.52 -16.84
C ILE A 98 -7.67 -4.06 -17.82
N SER A 99 -6.68 -4.76 -17.26
CA SER A 99 -5.64 -5.46 -18.00
C SER A 99 -6.20 -6.73 -18.66
N ASN A 100 -5.53 -7.19 -19.70
CA ASN A 100 -5.80 -8.51 -20.30
C ASN A 100 -5.65 -9.67 -19.31
N ASP A 101 -4.86 -9.51 -18.24
CA ASP A 101 -4.68 -10.53 -17.19
C ASP A 101 -5.73 -10.45 -16.07
N GLY A 102 -6.75 -9.60 -16.23
CA GLY A 102 -7.82 -9.36 -15.26
C GLY A 102 -7.47 -8.36 -14.14
N THR A 103 -6.22 -7.90 -14.04
CA THR A 103 -5.81 -6.84 -13.11
C THR A 103 -6.64 -5.59 -13.34
N ARG A 104 -7.17 -4.99 -12.27
CA ARG A 104 -7.92 -3.75 -12.33
C ARG A 104 -7.16 -2.65 -11.62
N LYS A 105 -7.07 -1.49 -12.25
CA LYS A 105 -6.51 -0.28 -11.65
C LYS A 105 -7.58 0.79 -11.59
N TRP A 106 -7.74 1.39 -10.41
CA TRP A 106 -8.62 2.51 -10.19
C TRP A 106 -7.81 3.74 -9.84
N LEU A 107 -8.13 4.86 -10.49
CA LEU A 107 -7.75 6.18 -10.03
C LEU A 107 -8.85 6.69 -9.11
N LEU A 108 -8.50 6.95 -7.87
CA LEU A 108 -9.42 7.34 -6.82
C LEU A 108 -9.19 8.80 -6.44
N ARG A 109 -10.24 9.61 -6.56
CA ARG A 109 -10.27 10.97 -6.04
C ARG A 109 -10.68 10.94 -4.59
N LEU A 110 -9.79 11.48 -3.76
CA LEU A 110 -9.98 11.54 -2.32
C LEU A 110 -10.97 12.65 -1.95
N PRO A 111 -11.80 12.46 -0.92
CA PRO A 111 -12.63 13.53 -0.37
C PRO A 111 -11.76 14.74 0.03
N SER A 112 -12.19 15.94 -0.36
CA SER A 112 -11.53 17.19 0.03
C SER A 112 -12.49 18.10 0.76
N GLY A 113 -12.02 18.78 1.81
CA GLY A 113 -12.74 19.87 2.46
C GLY A 113 -12.66 21.20 1.72
N ASP A 114 -11.64 21.38 0.87
CA ASP A 114 -11.46 22.60 0.09
C ASP A 114 -12.08 22.44 -1.30
N LYS A 115 -13.02 23.33 -1.63
CA LYS A 115 -13.68 23.40 -2.95
C LYS A 115 -12.83 24.12 -4.01
N LEU A 116 -11.78 24.83 -3.59
CA LEU A 116 -10.92 25.65 -4.44
C LEU A 116 -9.63 24.93 -4.85
N GLU A 117 -9.29 23.82 -4.21
CA GLU A 117 -8.12 23.02 -4.52
C GLU A 117 -8.42 21.88 -5.50
N ARG A 118 -7.44 21.57 -6.36
CA ARG A 118 -7.51 20.40 -7.22
C ARG A 118 -7.56 19.16 -6.31
N PRO A 119 -8.57 18.29 -6.46
CA PRO A 119 -8.72 17.19 -5.54
C PRO A 119 -7.58 16.19 -5.72
N HIS A 120 -7.14 15.63 -4.59
CA HIS A 120 -6.05 14.67 -4.56
C HIS A 120 -6.48 13.32 -5.13
N GLU A 121 -5.60 12.69 -5.91
CA GLU A 121 -5.86 11.40 -6.53
C GLU A 121 -4.76 10.38 -6.17
N VAL A 122 -5.17 9.14 -5.95
CA VAL A 122 -4.27 8.00 -5.71
C VAL A 122 -4.70 6.80 -6.55
N GLU A 123 -3.77 5.91 -6.86
CA GLU A 123 -4.09 4.66 -7.57
C GLU A 123 -4.26 3.50 -6.58
N CYS A 124 -5.19 2.59 -6.90
CA CYS A 124 -5.41 1.33 -6.20
C CYS A 124 -5.52 0.20 -7.22
N VAL A 125 -4.92 -0.96 -6.95
CA VAL A 125 -4.83 -2.06 -7.92
C VAL A 125 -5.35 -3.36 -7.33
N TYR A 126 -6.32 -3.99 -8.00
CA TYR A 126 -6.78 -5.34 -7.70
C TYR A 126 -6.17 -6.37 -8.65
N ILE A 127 -5.56 -7.40 -8.08
CA ILE A 127 -4.87 -8.47 -8.80
C ILE A 127 -5.61 -9.78 -8.55
N PRO A 128 -6.43 -10.27 -9.49
CA PRO A 128 -7.11 -11.56 -9.35
C PRO A 128 -6.15 -12.71 -9.63
N GLU A 129 -6.28 -13.79 -8.87
CA GLU A 129 -5.65 -15.08 -9.11
C GLU A 129 -6.70 -16.19 -8.96
N THR A 130 -6.35 -17.43 -9.30
CA THR A 130 -7.29 -18.55 -9.32
C THR A 130 -7.98 -18.79 -7.97
N ASP A 131 -7.25 -18.60 -6.86
CA ASP A 131 -7.69 -18.93 -5.50
C ASP A 131 -7.75 -17.73 -4.55
N ARG A 132 -7.35 -16.54 -5.01
CA ARG A 132 -7.25 -15.33 -4.19
C ARG A 132 -7.36 -14.06 -5.01
N GLY A 133 -7.69 -12.95 -4.35
CA GLY A 133 -7.54 -11.62 -4.95
C GLY A 133 -6.78 -10.70 -4.01
N THR A 134 -5.77 -10.03 -4.55
CA THR A 134 -4.88 -9.15 -3.78
C THR A 134 -5.17 -7.70 -4.14
N LEU A 135 -5.44 -6.88 -3.12
CA LEU A 135 -5.62 -5.45 -3.28
C LEU A 135 -4.35 -4.69 -2.85
N CYS A 136 -3.79 -3.92 -3.76
CA CYS A 136 -2.67 -3.03 -3.55
C CYS A 136 -3.18 -1.64 -3.20
N VAL A 137 -2.85 -1.17 -1.99
CA VAL A 137 -3.39 0.05 -1.40
C VAL A 137 -2.28 1.09 -1.21
N SER A 138 -2.60 2.34 -1.50
CA SER A 138 -1.75 3.52 -1.32
C SER A 138 -1.86 4.07 0.11
N SER A 139 -0.76 4.63 0.63
CA SER A 139 -0.66 5.24 1.97
C SER A 139 -0.39 6.74 1.94
N GLN A 140 0.02 7.29 0.80
CA GLN A 140 0.33 8.72 0.60
C GLN A 140 -0.10 9.16 -0.80
N VAL A 141 -0.28 10.49 -0.98
CA VAL A 141 -0.37 11.12 -2.29
C VAL A 141 1.05 11.45 -2.75
N GLY A 142 1.53 10.71 -3.76
CA GLY A 142 2.95 10.66 -4.10
C GLY A 142 3.72 9.70 -3.18
N CYS A 143 5.01 9.97 -2.95
CA CYS A 143 5.82 9.16 -2.03
C CYS A 143 6.92 10.01 -1.39
N THR A 144 7.18 9.79 -0.10
CA THR A 144 8.28 10.46 0.65
C THR A 144 9.66 10.15 0.07
N LEU A 145 9.80 8.99 -0.59
CA LEU A 145 11.08 8.44 -1.01
C LEU A 145 11.41 8.77 -2.47
N ASN A 146 12.69 8.63 -2.81
CA ASN A 146 13.27 8.86 -4.12
C ASN A 146 13.88 7.57 -4.70
N CYS A 147 13.20 6.42 -4.53
CA CYS A 147 13.72 5.16 -5.07
C CYS A 147 13.84 5.27 -6.59
N SER A 148 15.04 5.12 -7.13
CA SER A 148 15.37 5.49 -8.52
C SER A 148 14.65 4.63 -9.57
N PHE A 149 14.31 3.39 -9.21
CA PHE A 149 13.59 2.45 -10.07
C PHE A 149 12.05 2.59 -9.97
N CYS A 150 11.53 3.44 -9.08
CA CYS A 150 10.09 3.56 -8.82
C CYS A 150 9.50 4.81 -9.49
N HIS A 151 8.48 4.64 -10.32
CA HIS A 151 7.77 5.75 -10.97
C HIS A 151 7.11 6.68 -9.95
N THR A 152 6.55 6.13 -8.86
CA THR A 152 6.06 6.95 -7.73
C THR A 152 7.17 7.77 -7.08
N GLY A 153 8.40 7.26 -7.06
CA GLY A 153 9.59 7.96 -6.55
C GLY A 153 9.90 9.26 -7.31
N THR A 154 9.43 9.40 -8.55
CA THR A 154 9.60 10.62 -9.35
C THR A 154 8.62 11.74 -8.97
N GLN A 155 7.52 11.41 -8.28
CA GLN A 155 6.50 12.38 -7.86
C GLN A 155 6.90 13.06 -6.54
N ARG A 156 6.45 14.31 -6.35
CA ARG A 156 6.59 14.99 -5.06
C ARG A 156 5.66 14.34 -4.03
N LEU A 157 6.04 14.38 -2.76
CA LEU A 157 5.12 14.04 -1.67
C LEU A 157 4.15 15.21 -1.49
N VAL A 158 2.86 14.98 -1.68
CA VAL A 158 1.85 16.02 -1.43
C VAL A 158 1.44 15.96 0.03
N ARG A 159 0.84 14.85 0.45
CA ARG A 159 0.44 14.62 1.86
C ARG A 159 0.28 13.14 2.19
N ASN A 160 0.19 12.85 3.48
CA ASN A 160 -0.25 11.55 3.99
C ASN A 160 -1.75 11.34 3.78
N LEU A 161 -2.15 10.08 3.63
CA LEU A 161 -3.57 9.69 3.68
C LEU A 161 -4.03 9.52 5.12
N THR A 162 -5.30 9.84 5.39
CA THR A 162 -5.96 9.47 6.64
C THR A 162 -6.27 7.97 6.68
N ALA A 163 -6.55 7.44 7.86
CA ALA A 163 -7.01 6.05 7.99
C ALA A 163 -8.28 5.79 7.15
N GLY A 164 -9.20 6.76 7.09
CA GLY A 164 -10.42 6.66 6.31
C GLY A 164 -10.17 6.59 4.80
N GLU A 165 -9.20 7.33 4.28
CA GLU A 165 -8.80 7.29 2.87
C GLU A 165 -8.10 5.96 2.50
N ILE A 166 -7.35 5.35 3.43
CA ILE A 166 -6.73 4.03 3.24
C ILE A 166 -7.80 2.93 3.27
N VAL A 167 -8.69 2.93 4.27
CA VAL A 167 -9.79 1.96 4.36
C VAL A 167 -10.75 2.14 3.18
N GLY A 168 -11.01 3.38 2.77
CA GLY A 168 -11.86 3.73 1.63
C GLY A 168 -11.44 3.05 0.33
N GLN A 169 -10.13 2.89 0.07
CA GLN A 169 -9.64 2.12 -1.07
C GLN A 169 -10.12 0.66 -1.04
N VAL A 170 -10.10 0.03 0.15
CA VAL A 170 -10.60 -1.34 0.33
C VAL A 170 -12.10 -1.40 0.12
N MET A 171 -12.85 -0.44 0.65
CA MET A 171 -14.30 -0.37 0.48
C MET A 171 -14.69 -0.18 -0.98
N VAL A 172 -14.06 0.75 -1.70
CA VAL A 172 -14.28 0.98 -3.14
C VAL A 172 -14.00 -0.29 -3.95
N ALA A 173 -12.90 -0.99 -3.66
CA ALA A 173 -12.61 -2.24 -4.33
C ALA A 173 -13.70 -3.29 -4.07
N ARG A 174 -14.21 -3.38 -2.84
CA ARG A 174 -15.34 -4.27 -2.53
C ARG A 174 -16.61 -3.85 -3.26
N ASP A 175 -16.92 -2.56 -3.38
CA ASP A 175 -18.06 -2.09 -4.18
C ASP A 175 -17.96 -2.51 -5.63
N ARG A 176 -16.81 -2.22 -6.26
CA ARG A 176 -16.55 -2.54 -7.68
C ARG A 176 -16.53 -4.02 -7.97
N LEU A 177 -16.17 -4.82 -6.97
CA LEU A 177 -16.15 -6.27 -7.05
C LEU A 177 -17.43 -6.90 -6.49
N ASN A 178 -18.41 -6.12 -6.03
CA ASN A 178 -19.62 -6.56 -5.33
C ASN A 178 -19.31 -7.48 -4.13
N ASP A 179 -18.25 -7.20 -3.35
CA ASP A 179 -17.60 -8.08 -2.37
C ASP A 179 -18.07 -7.93 -0.92
N TRP A 180 -19.36 -7.69 -0.73
CA TRP A 180 -19.98 -7.51 0.59
C TRP A 180 -20.75 -8.76 1.07
N ALA A 181 -21.26 -8.74 2.30
CA ALA A 181 -21.78 -9.95 2.97
C ALA A 181 -23.01 -10.60 2.31
N ASP A 182 -23.77 -9.86 1.51
CA ASP A 182 -25.05 -10.30 0.92
C ASP A 182 -24.91 -10.93 -0.49
N ARG A 183 -23.71 -11.43 -0.84
CA ARG A 183 -23.49 -12.14 -2.11
C ARG A 183 -24.13 -13.52 -2.11
N GLU A 184 -24.78 -13.86 -3.21
CA GLU A 184 -25.37 -15.18 -3.45
C GLU A 184 -24.34 -16.31 -3.50
N ASP A 185 -23.13 -16.04 -4.02
CA ASP A 185 -22.07 -17.06 -4.20
C ASP A 185 -21.21 -17.27 -2.94
N GLY A 186 -21.33 -16.39 -1.93
CA GLY A 186 -20.52 -16.42 -0.71
C GLY A 186 -19.02 -16.28 -0.93
N THR A 187 -18.56 -15.99 -2.15
CA THR A 187 -17.14 -15.95 -2.50
C THR A 187 -16.54 -14.57 -2.18
N ARG A 188 -15.45 -14.56 -1.42
CA ARG A 188 -14.66 -13.35 -1.19
C ARG A 188 -13.69 -13.12 -2.35
N ARG A 189 -13.78 -11.96 -2.98
CA ARG A 189 -12.89 -11.55 -4.07
C ARG A 189 -11.65 -10.84 -3.56
N VAL A 190 -11.76 -10.01 -2.52
CA VAL A 190 -10.62 -9.37 -1.85
C VAL A 190 -10.25 -10.22 -0.63
N THR A 191 -9.22 -11.04 -0.80
CA THR A 191 -8.75 -11.95 0.26
C THR A 191 -7.45 -11.49 0.90
N ASN A 192 -6.69 -10.65 0.20
CA ASN A 192 -5.37 -10.18 0.58
C ASN A 192 -5.26 -8.67 0.38
N VAL A 193 -4.54 -7.99 1.26
CA VAL A 193 -4.22 -6.56 1.15
C VAL A 193 -2.71 -6.37 1.25
N VAL A 194 -2.13 -5.56 0.38
CA VAL A 194 -0.71 -5.21 0.42
C VAL A 194 -0.54 -3.69 0.40
N MET A 195 0.27 -3.17 1.32
CA MET A 195 0.66 -1.76 1.34
C MET A 195 1.86 -1.56 0.41
N MET A 196 1.62 -1.70 -0.89
CA MET A 196 2.62 -1.61 -1.97
C MET A 196 2.17 -0.64 -3.09
N GLY A 197 1.17 0.20 -2.80
CA GLY A 197 0.70 1.24 -3.70
C GLY A 197 1.63 2.45 -3.68
N MET A 198 1.05 3.64 -3.70
CA MET A 198 1.78 4.89 -3.58
C MET A 198 2.12 5.20 -2.11
N GLY A 199 3.36 5.59 -1.86
CA GLY A 199 3.83 6.04 -0.54
C GLY A 199 4.71 5.06 0.22
N GLU A 200 5.37 5.55 1.27
CA GLU A 200 6.08 4.75 2.28
C GLU A 200 5.18 4.60 3.52
N PRO A 201 4.56 3.43 3.76
CA PRO A 201 3.58 3.25 4.84
C PRO A 201 4.11 3.63 6.22
N LEU A 202 5.39 3.39 6.50
CA LEU A 202 5.94 3.68 7.83
C LEU A 202 6.22 5.17 8.09
N TYR A 203 6.20 6.03 7.08
CA TYR A 203 6.15 7.49 7.28
C TYR A 203 4.73 8.03 7.45
N ASN A 204 3.73 7.17 7.32
CA ASN A 204 2.33 7.44 7.66
C ASN A 204 1.83 6.43 8.71
N PHE A 205 2.67 6.13 9.70
CA PHE A 205 2.49 4.96 10.56
C PHE A 205 1.13 4.92 11.27
N ASP A 206 0.72 5.99 11.95
CA ASP A 206 -0.49 5.96 12.78
C ASP A 206 -1.75 5.75 11.93
N ALA A 207 -1.89 6.47 10.81
CA ALA A 207 -3.02 6.28 9.90
C ALA A 207 -3.03 4.88 9.27
N VAL A 208 -1.86 4.34 8.93
CA VAL A 208 -1.73 2.97 8.41
C VAL A 208 -2.08 1.94 9.49
N ARG A 209 -1.61 2.10 10.74
CA ARG A 209 -1.97 1.24 11.86
C ARG A 209 -3.48 1.19 12.02
N ASP A 210 -4.11 2.35 12.14
CA ASP A 210 -5.54 2.45 12.43
C ASP A 210 -6.37 1.85 11.27
N ALA A 211 -5.99 2.13 10.02
CA ALA A 211 -6.60 1.52 8.84
C ALA A 211 -6.47 0.00 8.80
N LEU A 212 -5.26 -0.54 9.04
CA LEU A 212 -5.03 -1.98 8.99
C LEU A 212 -5.71 -2.72 10.15
N LEU A 213 -5.88 -2.08 11.31
CA LEU A 213 -6.68 -2.63 12.41
C LEU A 213 -8.16 -2.71 12.02
N ILE A 214 -8.72 -1.71 11.34
CA ILE A 214 -10.09 -1.73 10.81
C ILE A 214 -10.26 -2.83 9.75
N VAL A 215 -9.34 -2.91 8.78
CA VAL A 215 -9.37 -3.93 7.72
C VAL A 215 -9.29 -5.35 8.29
N ALA A 216 -8.56 -5.53 9.39
CA ALA A 216 -8.39 -6.82 10.05
C ALA A 216 -9.52 -7.20 11.03
N ASP A 217 -10.39 -6.26 11.39
CA ASP A 217 -11.43 -6.48 12.39
C ASP A 217 -12.45 -7.52 11.95
N ASN A 218 -12.65 -8.55 12.78
CA ASN A 218 -13.48 -9.71 12.46
C ASN A 218 -15.00 -9.44 12.51
N GLU A 219 -15.44 -8.31 13.06
CA GLU A 219 -16.84 -7.88 13.03
C GLU A 219 -17.11 -6.87 11.89
N GLY A 220 -16.10 -6.55 11.08
CA GLY A 220 -16.17 -5.64 9.94
C GLY A 220 -15.67 -6.28 8.65
N ILE A 221 -14.61 -5.74 8.06
CA ILE A 221 -14.03 -6.20 6.79
C ILE A 221 -13.45 -7.62 6.94
N GLY A 222 -12.78 -7.89 8.05
CA GLY A 222 -12.36 -9.24 8.45
C GLY A 222 -11.35 -9.89 7.52
N ILE A 223 -10.35 -9.16 7.03
CA ILE A 223 -9.20 -9.76 6.32
C ILE A 223 -8.17 -10.21 7.35
N SER A 224 -7.79 -11.49 7.32
CA SER A 224 -6.81 -12.02 8.27
C SER A 224 -5.50 -11.22 8.24
N ARG A 225 -4.94 -10.89 9.41
CA ARG A 225 -3.60 -10.25 9.51
C ARG A 225 -2.49 -11.02 8.79
N ARG A 226 -2.65 -12.34 8.59
CA ARG A 226 -1.72 -13.17 7.80
C ARG A 226 -1.82 -12.96 6.28
N ARG A 227 -2.90 -12.33 5.82
CA ARG A 227 -3.17 -11.97 4.43
C ARG A 227 -3.03 -10.46 4.18
N ILE A 228 -2.62 -9.71 5.19
CA ILE A 228 -2.26 -8.29 5.09
C ILE A 228 -0.74 -8.21 5.16
N THR A 229 -0.11 -7.58 4.15
CA THR A 229 1.34 -7.37 4.12
C THR A 229 1.66 -5.88 4.06
N LEU A 230 2.38 -5.38 5.06
CA LEU A 230 2.96 -4.04 5.03
C LEU A 230 4.35 -4.11 4.42
N SER A 231 4.59 -3.35 3.35
CA SER A 231 5.93 -3.19 2.76
C SER A 231 6.57 -1.90 3.23
N THR A 232 7.87 -1.91 3.51
CA THR A 232 8.64 -0.71 3.84
C THR A 232 10.02 -0.71 3.21
N SER A 233 10.51 0.46 2.85
CA SER A 233 11.89 0.70 2.41
C SER A 233 12.89 0.74 3.57
N GLY A 234 12.41 0.65 4.82
CA GLY A 234 13.25 0.50 6.00
C GLY A 234 13.24 1.69 6.94
N VAL A 235 12.06 2.23 7.28
CA VAL A 235 11.95 3.22 8.38
C VAL A 235 12.11 2.50 9.72
N VAL A 236 13.36 2.25 10.11
CA VAL A 236 13.75 1.35 11.21
C VAL A 236 12.94 1.55 12.50
N PRO A 237 12.75 2.78 13.02
CA PRO A 237 12.04 2.98 14.28
C PRO A 237 10.61 2.42 14.31
N ASN A 238 9.95 2.34 13.14
CA ASN A 238 8.56 1.90 13.03
C ASN A 238 8.43 0.41 12.65
N ILE A 239 9.53 -0.29 12.35
CA ILE A 239 9.49 -1.74 12.05
C ILE A 239 9.03 -2.51 13.29
N LYS A 240 9.62 -2.25 14.45
CA LYS A 240 9.22 -2.91 15.70
C LYS A 240 7.76 -2.64 16.04
N ARG A 241 7.35 -1.37 15.96
CA ARG A 241 5.96 -0.92 16.21
C ARG A 241 4.95 -1.62 15.30
N THR A 242 5.31 -1.92 14.05
CA THR A 242 4.44 -2.68 13.12
C THR A 242 4.10 -4.06 13.69
N GLY A 243 5.07 -4.75 14.28
CA GLY A 243 4.89 -6.07 14.89
C GLY A 243 4.08 -6.00 16.20
N GLU A 244 4.33 -4.98 17.04
CA GLU A 244 3.68 -4.81 18.34
C GLU A 244 2.25 -4.27 18.24
N GLU A 245 2.02 -3.24 17.42
CA GLU A 245 0.76 -2.50 17.38
C GLU A 245 -0.22 -3.03 16.32
N ILE A 246 0.26 -3.60 15.20
CA ILE A 246 -0.58 -4.04 14.07
C ILE A 246 -0.61 -5.58 13.97
N GLY A 247 0.57 -6.20 14.01
CA GLY A 247 0.71 -7.66 13.95
C GLY A 247 0.41 -8.27 12.58
N VAL A 248 0.64 -7.54 11.49
CA VAL A 248 0.50 -8.00 10.09
C VAL A 248 1.77 -8.69 9.56
N MET A 249 1.75 -9.17 8.32
CA MET A 249 2.95 -9.66 7.64
C MET A 249 3.84 -8.49 7.23
N LEU A 250 5.17 -8.69 7.29
CA LEU A 250 6.15 -7.66 6.94
C LEU A 250 6.87 -8.02 5.63
N ALA A 251 6.99 -7.03 4.75
CA ALA A 251 7.88 -7.05 3.60
C ALA A 251 8.89 -5.88 3.66
N ILE A 252 10.13 -6.16 3.26
CA ILE A 252 11.23 -5.21 3.23
C ILE A 252 11.65 -5.02 1.77
N SER A 253 11.55 -3.78 1.28
CA SER A 253 12.08 -3.34 0.01
C SER A 253 13.60 -3.17 0.11
N LEU A 254 14.33 -4.29 -0.05
CA LEU A 254 15.77 -4.36 0.15
C LEU A 254 16.55 -3.89 -1.08
N HIS A 255 16.33 -4.56 -2.21
CA HIS A 255 16.82 -4.21 -3.56
C HIS A 255 18.35 -4.09 -3.79
N ALA A 256 19.18 -4.14 -2.76
CA ALA A 256 20.64 -4.20 -2.88
C ALA A 256 21.27 -4.82 -1.63
N VAL A 257 22.47 -5.39 -1.80
CA VAL A 257 23.21 -6.12 -0.74
C VAL A 257 24.45 -5.37 -0.24
N ARG A 258 24.68 -4.15 -0.74
CA ARG A 258 25.77 -3.26 -0.37
C ARG A 258 25.21 -1.86 -0.17
N ASP A 259 25.69 -1.15 0.85
CA ASP A 259 25.18 0.17 1.21
C ASP A 259 25.39 1.18 0.09
N GLU A 260 26.49 1.13 -0.65
CA GLU A 260 26.79 2.05 -1.74
C GLU A 260 25.70 2.02 -2.82
N LEU A 261 25.38 0.81 -3.30
CA LEU A 261 24.33 0.62 -4.29
C LEU A 261 22.95 0.91 -3.70
N ARG A 262 22.69 0.50 -2.45
CA ARG A 262 21.40 0.76 -1.82
C ARG A 262 21.15 2.24 -1.58
N ASN A 263 22.17 3.03 -1.32
CA ASN A 263 22.08 4.49 -1.21
C ASN A 263 21.61 5.15 -2.52
N GLU A 264 21.93 4.54 -3.67
CA GLU A 264 21.46 5.00 -4.98
C GLU A 264 20.03 4.54 -5.25
N LEU A 265 19.77 3.23 -5.12
CA LEU A 265 18.48 2.64 -5.46
C LEU A 265 17.37 3.01 -4.47
N VAL A 266 17.70 3.08 -3.18
CA VAL A 266 16.78 3.35 -2.06
C VAL A 266 17.44 4.38 -1.12
N PRO A 267 17.38 5.68 -1.45
CA PRO A 267 18.10 6.75 -0.72
C PRO A 267 17.93 6.79 0.79
N LEU A 268 16.83 6.24 1.33
CA LEU A 268 16.59 6.07 2.76
C LEU A 268 17.73 5.30 3.46
N ASN A 269 18.45 4.45 2.74
CA ASN A 269 19.59 3.71 3.27
C ASN A 269 20.70 4.59 3.86
N ARG A 270 20.84 5.84 3.38
CA ARG A 270 21.81 6.79 3.96
C ARG A 270 21.45 7.19 5.39
N LYS A 271 20.17 7.10 5.75
CA LYS A 271 19.66 7.36 7.10
C LYS A 271 19.62 6.10 7.95
N TYR A 272 19.17 4.99 7.36
CA TYR A 272 19.09 3.68 8.01
C TYR A 272 19.84 2.63 7.16
N PRO A 273 21.15 2.44 7.40
CA PRO A 273 21.97 1.51 6.63
C PRO A 273 21.48 0.06 6.75
N ILE A 274 21.93 -0.79 5.82
CA ILE A 274 21.51 -2.20 5.72
C ILE A 274 21.67 -2.93 7.05
N ALA A 275 22.79 -2.73 7.75
CA ALA A 275 23.06 -3.41 9.02
C ALA A 275 22.00 -3.11 10.09
N GLU A 276 21.60 -1.84 10.22
CA GLU A 276 20.56 -1.40 11.15
C GLU A 276 19.18 -1.94 10.75
N LEU A 277 18.85 -1.88 9.46
CA LEU A 277 17.62 -2.45 8.90
C LEU A 277 17.51 -3.94 9.19
N LEU A 278 18.56 -4.71 8.95
CA LEU A 278 18.56 -6.15 9.20
C LEU A 278 18.51 -6.47 10.69
N GLN A 279 19.09 -5.63 11.55
CA GLN A 279 18.96 -5.79 12.99
C GLN A 279 17.50 -5.61 13.43
N ALA A 280 16.82 -4.56 12.95
CA ALA A 280 15.39 -4.38 13.20
C ALA A 280 14.53 -5.54 12.68
N CYS A 281 14.93 -6.19 11.59
CA CYS A 281 14.28 -7.39 11.07
C CYS A 281 14.51 -8.63 11.95
N ARG A 282 15.71 -8.79 12.52
CA ARG A 282 16.00 -9.88 13.49
C ARG A 282 15.15 -9.73 14.75
N ASP A 283 14.96 -8.48 15.18
CA ASP A 283 14.23 -8.14 16.39
C ASP A 283 12.70 -8.01 16.15
N TYR A 284 12.22 -8.30 14.94
CA TYR A 284 10.81 -8.08 14.57
C TYR A 284 9.85 -9.00 15.34
N PRO A 285 8.90 -8.43 16.11
CA PRO A 285 7.97 -9.22 16.89
C PRO A 285 7.06 -10.10 16.03
N GLY A 286 7.02 -11.39 16.35
CA GLY A 286 6.19 -12.37 15.67
C GLY A 286 6.81 -12.98 14.41
N ALA A 287 8.04 -12.62 14.05
CA ALA A 287 8.81 -13.33 13.03
C ALA A 287 8.99 -14.80 13.44
N SER A 288 8.66 -15.72 12.54
CA SER A 288 8.79 -17.16 12.75
C SER A 288 8.79 -17.89 11.41
N ASN A 289 9.01 -19.20 11.41
CA ASN A 289 8.89 -20.00 10.19
C ASN A 289 7.49 -19.94 9.55
N ALA A 290 6.44 -19.72 10.35
CA ALA A 290 5.07 -19.52 9.85
C ALA A 290 4.76 -18.07 9.45
N ARG A 291 5.57 -17.10 9.91
CA ARG A 291 5.43 -15.67 9.66
C ARG A 291 6.77 -15.08 9.24
N ARG A 292 7.28 -15.55 8.11
CA ARG A 292 8.56 -15.10 7.56
C ARG A 292 8.45 -13.66 7.06
N ILE A 293 9.50 -12.87 7.28
CA ILE A 293 9.67 -11.55 6.67
C ILE A 293 9.97 -11.78 5.18
N THR A 294 9.29 -11.02 4.31
CA THR A 294 9.52 -11.08 2.87
C THR A 294 10.56 -10.03 2.49
N PHE A 295 11.65 -10.41 1.84
CA PHE A 295 12.60 -9.46 1.27
C PHE A 295 12.30 -9.31 -0.22
N GLU A 296 11.78 -8.16 -0.60
CA GLU A 296 11.52 -7.81 -1.99
C GLU A 296 12.84 -7.36 -2.64
N TYR A 297 13.18 -7.97 -3.77
CA TYR A 297 14.42 -7.72 -4.51
C TYR A 297 14.08 -7.51 -5.99
N VAL A 298 14.33 -6.30 -6.51
CA VAL A 298 14.00 -5.98 -7.90
C VAL A 298 15.19 -6.40 -8.75
N MET A 299 14.93 -7.06 -9.89
CA MET A 299 15.98 -7.60 -10.75
C MET A 299 16.32 -6.58 -11.83
N LEU A 300 17.39 -5.82 -11.61
CA LEU A 300 17.88 -4.77 -12.50
C LEU A 300 19.14 -5.24 -13.23
N LYS A 301 19.05 -5.32 -14.55
CA LYS A 301 20.08 -5.90 -15.42
C LYS A 301 21.44 -5.24 -15.23
N GLY A 302 22.45 -6.02 -14.83
CA GLY A 302 23.82 -5.56 -14.67
C GLY A 302 24.04 -4.60 -13.50
N VAL A 303 23.03 -4.40 -12.64
CA VAL A 303 23.09 -3.46 -11.51
C VAL A 303 23.14 -4.21 -10.19
N ASN A 304 22.23 -5.17 -9.98
CA ASN A 304 22.09 -5.89 -8.71
C ASN A 304 21.77 -7.39 -8.89
N ASP A 305 21.91 -7.92 -10.10
CA ASP A 305 21.44 -9.25 -10.47
C ASP A 305 22.57 -10.29 -10.63
N SER A 306 23.78 -10.00 -10.15
CA SER A 306 24.90 -10.93 -10.25
C SER A 306 24.77 -12.11 -9.27
N LEU A 307 25.41 -13.24 -9.57
CA LEU A 307 25.46 -14.36 -8.62
C LEU A 307 26.23 -14.03 -7.33
N ASP A 308 27.15 -13.06 -7.38
CA ASP A 308 27.83 -12.58 -6.18
C ASP A 308 26.89 -11.75 -5.30
N ASP A 309 25.95 -11.01 -5.89
CA ASP A 309 24.85 -10.37 -5.15
C ASP A 309 23.97 -11.42 -4.48
N ALA A 310 23.63 -12.52 -5.16
CA ALA A 310 22.86 -13.62 -4.58
C ALA A 310 23.57 -14.27 -3.38
N LYS A 311 24.88 -14.52 -3.48
CA LYS A 311 25.71 -15.04 -2.38
C LYS A 311 25.71 -14.12 -1.17
N LEU A 312 25.89 -12.81 -1.40
CA LEU A 312 25.88 -11.81 -0.34
C LEU A 312 24.50 -11.70 0.31
N LEU A 313 23.42 -11.75 -0.48
CA LEU A 313 22.04 -11.72 0.01
C LEU A 313 21.79 -12.87 1.00
N VAL A 314 22.12 -14.09 0.60
CA VAL A 314 21.98 -15.30 1.43
C VAL A 314 22.77 -15.16 2.73
N LYS A 315 24.01 -14.66 2.66
CA LYS A 315 24.88 -14.45 3.83
C LYS A 315 24.27 -13.43 4.79
N MET A 316 23.75 -12.32 4.27
CA MET A 316 23.19 -11.22 5.07
C MET A 316 21.91 -11.62 5.82
N LEU A 317 21.07 -12.45 5.19
CA LEU A 317 19.79 -12.86 5.75
C LEU A 317 19.89 -14.02 6.76
N LYS A 318 21.09 -14.57 6.97
CA LYS A 318 21.32 -15.62 7.96
C LYS A 318 20.83 -15.19 9.35
N GLY A 319 20.03 -16.05 9.96
CA GLY A 319 19.44 -15.81 11.29
C GLY A 319 18.13 -15.01 11.27
N ILE A 320 17.63 -14.60 10.10
CA ILE A 320 16.31 -14.00 9.94
C ILE A 320 15.36 -15.05 9.38
N HIS A 321 14.15 -15.17 9.93
CA HIS A 321 13.09 -15.95 9.32
C HIS A 321 12.62 -15.26 8.04
N ALA A 322 13.28 -15.55 6.93
CA ALA A 322 13.12 -14.84 5.68
C ALA A 322 12.57 -15.71 4.55
N LYS A 323 11.87 -15.06 3.62
CA LYS A 323 11.71 -15.51 2.23
C LYS A 323 12.10 -14.36 1.32
N ILE A 324 12.59 -14.65 0.12
CA ILE A 324 13.03 -13.65 -0.83
C ILE A 324 12.06 -13.68 -2.00
N ASN A 325 11.53 -12.52 -2.38
CA ASN A 325 10.64 -12.39 -3.52
C ASN A 325 11.39 -11.62 -4.61
N LEU A 326 11.72 -12.30 -5.70
CA LEU A 326 12.39 -11.67 -6.84
C LEU A 326 11.33 -11.00 -7.70
N ILE A 327 11.49 -9.71 -7.98
CA ILE A 327 10.57 -8.93 -8.80
C ILE A 327 11.28 -8.62 -10.12
N PRO A 328 10.89 -9.26 -11.24
CA PRO A 328 11.28 -8.80 -12.56
C PRO A 328 10.89 -7.32 -12.71
N PHE A 329 11.85 -6.48 -13.06
CA PHE A 329 11.62 -5.04 -13.15
C PHE A 329 10.50 -4.72 -14.17
N ASN A 330 9.64 -3.77 -13.81
CA ASN A 330 8.56 -3.31 -14.68
C ASN A 330 8.97 -1.94 -15.23
N PRO A 331 9.42 -1.84 -16.50
CA PRO A 331 9.89 -0.58 -17.05
C PRO A 331 8.76 0.44 -17.14
N TRP A 332 9.12 1.72 -17.05
CA TRP A 332 8.22 2.86 -17.21
C TRP A 332 8.92 3.95 -18.03
N PRO A 333 8.17 4.86 -18.70
CA PRO A 333 8.77 5.81 -19.65
C PRO A 333 9.83 6.71 -18.99
N GLY A 334 11.05 6.68 -19.52
CA GLY A 334 12.16 7.50 -19.02
C GLY A 334 13.00 6.87 -17.91
N THR A 335 12.74 5.62 -17.53
CA THR A 335 13.62 4.89 -16.60
C THR A 335 14.99 4.61 -17.22
N ALA A 336 16.04 4.61 -16.40
CA ALA A 336 17.40 4.27 -16.79
C ALA A 336 17.73 2.78 -16.59
N TYR A 337 16.79 2.00 -16.07
CA TYR A 337 17.00 0.60 -15.74
C TYR A 337 16.33 -0.35 -16.74
N GLU A 338 16.90 -1.54 -16.85
CA GLU A 338 16.36 -2.63 -17.66
C GLU A 338 16.04 -3.83 -16.77
N CYS A 339 15.06 -4.63 -17.16
CA CYS A 339 14.78 -5.90 -16.50
C CYS A 339 15.92 -6.87 -16.78
N SER A 340 16.39 -7.57 -15.75
CA SER A 340 17.30 -8.71 -15.92
C SER A 340 16.71 -9.74 -16.87
N ASP A 341 17.59 -10.40 -17.63
CA ASP A 341 17.20 -11.49 -18.53
C ASP A 341 16.64 -12.67 -17.71
N TRP A 342 15.65 -13.38 -18.26
CA TRP A 342 14.97 -14.47 -17.56
C TRP A 342 15.95 -15.56 -17.07
N ASP A 343 16.88 -16.00 -17.92
CA ASP A 343 17.93 -16.96 -17.55
C ASP A 343 18.77 -16.50 -16.34
N GLN A 344 19.00 -15.20 -16.20
CA GLN A 344 19.77 -14.63 -15.09
C GLN A 344 18.92 -14.61 -13.81
N ILE A 345 17.64 -14.25 -13.91
CA ILE A 345 16.70 -14.29 -12.78
C ILE A 345 16.54 -15.73 -12.27
N GLU A 346 16.45 -16.72 -13.16
CA GLU A 346 16.37 -18.14 -12.80
C GLU A 346 17.63 -18.60 -12.07
N LYS A 347 18.82 -18.31 -12.59
CA LYS A 347 20.10 -18.63 -11.92
C LYS A 347 20.20 -18.00 -10.53
N PHE A 348 19.79 -16.73 -10.40
CA PHE A 348 19.78 -16.02 -9.12
C PHE A 348 18.80 -16.67 -8.13
N SER A 349 17.61 -17.02 -8.60
CA SER A 349 16.57 -17.69 -7.81
C SER A 349 17.01 -19.09 -7.37
N GLU A 350 17.53 -19.89 -8.29
CA GLU A 350 17.99 -21.26 -8.03
C GLU A 350 19.11 -21.27 -7.00
N TYR A 351 20.05 -20.33 -7.08
CA TYR A 351 21.10 -20.19 -6.07
C TYR A 351 20.51 -19.96 -4.66
N ILE A 352 19.56 -19.04 -4.54
CA ILE A 352 18.91 -18.72 -3.26
C ILE A 352 18.10 -19.91 -2.73
N PHE A 353 17.38 -20.59 -3.63
CA PHE A 353 16.61 -21.78 -3.31
C PHE A 353 17.50 -22.90 -2.77
N ASN A 354 18.62 -23.19 -3.46
CA ASN A 354 19.60 -24.18 -3.05
C ASN A 354 20.29 -23.83 -1.73
N ALA A 355 20.34 -22.54 -1.36
CA ALA A 355 20.81 -22.08 -0.06
C ALA A 355 19.76 -22.20 1.07
N GLY A 356 18.56 -22.70 0.78
CA GLY A 356 17.52 -23.00 1.77
C GLY A 356 16.47 -21.89 1.97
N TYR A 357 16.45 -20.85 1.14
CA TYR A 357 15.42 -19.80 1.19
C TYR A 357 14.38 -20.00 0.09
N SER A 358 13.10 -19.81 0.44
CA SER A 358 12.06 -19.70 -0.59
C SER A 358 12.35 -18.47 -1.45
N SER A 359 12.42 -18.66 -2.78
CA SER A 359 12.76 -17.61 -3.75
C SER A 359 11.78 -17.54 -4.94
N PRO A 360 10.46 -17.34 -4.73
CA PRO A 360 9.56 -17.16 -5.85
C PRO A 360 9.96 -15.98 -6.72
N VAL A 361 9.87 -16.16 -8.04
CA VAL A 361 9.91 -15.07 -9.01
C VAL A 361 8.48 -14.58 -9.20
N ARG A 362 8.24 -13.30 -8.94
CA ARG A 362 6.91 -12.70 -9.03
C ARG A 362 6.48 -12.59 -10.49
N THR A 363 5.36 -13.23 -10.84
CA THR A 363 4.72 -13.00 -12.13
C THR A 363 4.29 -11.53 -12.25
N PRO A 364 4.72 -10.82 -13.31
CA PRO A 364 4.27 -9.45 -13.53
C PRO A 364 2.76 -9.40 -13.81
N ARG A 365 2.08 -8.39 -13.28
CA ARG A 365 0.62 -8.22 -13.41
C ARG A 365 0.27 -6.78 -13.77
N GLY A 366 -0.66 -6.60 -14.72
CA GLY A 366 -1.16 -5.29 -15.14
C GLY A 366 -0.12 -4.35 -15.79
N ARG A 367 0.94 -4.89 -16.42
CA ARG A 367 1.98 -4.09 -17.09
C ARG A 367 1.42 -3.23 -18.23
N ASP A 368 0.48 -3.74 -18.99
CA ASP A 368 -0.17 -3.11 -20.15
C ASP A 368 -0.99 -1.86 -19.79
N ILE A 369 -1.31 -1.68 -18.51
CA ILE A 369 -2.06 -0.54 -17.96
C ILE A 369 -1.28 0.26 -16.91
N LEU A 370 0.05 0.10 -16.82
CA LEU A 370 0.89 0.73 -15.79
C LEU A 370 0.37 0.47 -14.36
N ALA A 371 -0.01 -0.78 -14.07
CA ALA A 371 -0.49 -1.20 -12.74
C ALA A 371 0.49 -2.14 -12.02
N ALA A 372 1.60 -2.52 -12.66
CA ALA A 372 2.59 -3.37 -12.03
C ALA A 372 3.37 -2.61 -10.95
N CYS A 373 4.00 -3.36 -10.04
CA CYS A 373 4.78 -2.77 -8.95
C CYS A 373 5.82 -1.79 -9.47
N GLY A 374 5.81 -0.57 -8.92
CA GLY A 374 6.72 0.51 -9.30
C GLY A 374 6.25 1.39 -10.45
N GLN A 375 5.10 1.14 -11.10
CA GLN A 375 4.63 1.91 -12.26
C GLN A 375 3.59 3.00 -11.95
N LEU A 376 3.06 3.05 -10.71
CA LEU A 376 1.94 3.92 -10.35
C LEU A 376 2.29 5.42 -10.42
N LYS A 377 1.41 6.22 -11.01
CA LYS A 377 1.51 7.69 -11.08
C LYS A 377 0.12 8.34 -11.19
N SER A 378 -0.25 9.18 -10.21
CA SER A 378 -1.61 9.71 -10.07
C SER A 378 -1.91 10.90 -10.98
N GLU A 379 -0.90 11.56 -11.55
CA GLU A 379 -1.14 12.47 -12.67
C GLU A 379 -1.60 11.65 -13.88
N THR A 380 -2.92 11.63 -14.08
CA THR A 380 -3.51 11.05 -15.29
C THR A 380 -3.22 11.97 -16.46
N GLU A 381 -1.99 11.93 -16.96
CA GLU A 381 -1.79 12.20 -18.36
C GLU A 381 -2.46 11.04 -19.10
N LYS A 382 -3.53 11.34 -19.84
CA LYS A 382 -4.08 10.38 -20.79
C LYS A 382 -2.94 9.99 -21.72
N LEU A 383 -2.38 8.80 -21.51
CA LEU A 383 -1.33 8.25 -22.38
C LEU A 383 -1.81 8.38 -23.83
N SER A 384 -1.04 9.11 -24.62
CA SER A 384 -1.25 9.22 -26.05
C SER A 384 -1.23 7.83 -26.69
N VAL A 385 -1.80 7.71 -27.89
CA VAL A 385 -1.77 6.44 -28.65
C VAL A 385 -0.33 5.94 -28.81
N ARG A 386 0.63 6.86 -29.01
CA ARG A 386 2.06 6.57 -29.14
C ARG A 386 2.66 6.02 -27.85
N GLU A 387 2.34 6.60 -26.69
CA GLU A 387 2.84 6.11 -25.39
C GLU A 387 2.23 4.76 -25.03
N ARG A 388 0.96 4.52 -25.34
CA ARG A 388 0.35 3.19 -25.16
C ARG A 388 1.00 2.14 -26.06
N GLN A 389 1.32 2.50 -27.30
CA GLN A 389 2.05 1.61 -28.21
C GLN A 389 3.48 1.34 -27.72
N ALA A 390 4.18 2.36 -27.21
CA ALA A 390 5.51 2.20 -26.62
C ALA A 390 5.46 1.30 -25.37
N LEU A 391 4.49 1.50 -24.47
CA LEU A 391 4.28 0.64 -23.30
C LEU A 391 3.93 -0.79 -23.67
N ARG A 392 3.08 -0.99 -24.67
CA ARG A 392 2.77 -2.33 -25.21
C ARG A 392 4.02 -2.98 -25.80
N ALA A 393 4.84 -2.24 -26.53
CA ALA A 393 6.11 -2.75 -27.05
C ALA A 393 7.07 -3.13 -25.91
N MET A 394 7.19 -2.31 -24.87
CA MET A 394 7.99 -2.59 -23.67
C MET A 394 7.43 -3.75 -22.82
N ALA A 395 6.12 -4.01 -22.88
CA ALA A 395 5.48 -5.11 -22.18
C ALA A 395 5.53 -6.44 -22.97
N MET A 396 5.82 -6.39 -24.28
CA MET A 396 5.92 -7.56 -25.18
C MET A 396 7.37 -8.01 -25.43
N THR A 397 8.36 -7.35 -24.83
CA THR A 397 9.70 -7.94 -24.67
C THR A 397 9.64 -8.91 -23.50
N ASP A 398 9.04 -10.08 -23.78
CA ASP A 398 9.04 -11.26 -22.90
C ASP A 398 10.35 -12.05 -23.04
#